data_AF-A0A837CC32-F1
#
_entry.id   AF-A0A837CC32-F1
#
_cell.length_a   1.000
_cell.length_b   1.000
_cell.length_c   1.000
_cell.angle_alpha   90.00
_cell.angle_beta   90.00
_cell.angle_gamma   90.00
#
_symmetry.space_group_name_H-M   'P 1'
#
loop_
_entity.id
_entity.type
_entity.pdbx_description
1 polymer ?
#
loop_
_entity_poly.entity_id
_entity_poly.type
_entity_poly.pdbx_seq_one_letter_code
_entity_poly.pdbx_strand_id
1 'polypeptide(L)'
;MYEQLEDKEKAAFRAAYNASYHPCREILEEIYDDVASGNEVRSVIQATRRHGIYPMRNIDTTEMWTVGDKVRVDKERNYAPVNPETAGVYLACMMAQVDVLKDHGHPYSEIANESIIEAVDSLNPYMSHKGVSYMVDNCSTTARLGARKWASRFDYILKQQAFPIIGGASVGDNTPFDKFLASDIHEVLAVCAELRPSVDISLVPR
;
A
#
# COMPACT_ATOMS: atom_id res chain seq x y z
N MET A 1 15.58 -4.30 -3.40
CA MET A 1 14.67 -4.22 -4.56
C MET A 1 15.14 -3.18 -5.56
N TYR A 2 15.17 -1.87 -5.23
CA TYR A 2 15.63 -0.82 -6.17
C TYR A 2 17.02 -1.12 -6.79
N GLU A 3 17.97 -1.61 -6.00
CA GLU A 3 19.31 -1.95 -6.51
C GLU A 3 19.36 -3.12 -7.50
N GLN A 4 18.28 -3.92 -7.61
CA GLN A 4 18.19 -5.05 -8.54
C GLN A 4 17.65 -4.63 -9.92
N LEU A 5 17.21 -3.38 -10.07
CA LEU A 5 16.69 -2.84 -11.34
C LEU A 5 17.84 -2.40 -12.27
N GLU A 6 17.62 -2.48 -13.58
CA GLU A 6 18.53 -1.91 -14.58
C GLU A 6 18.48 -0.37 -14.57
N ASP A 7 19.48 0.31 -15.14
CA ASP A 7 19.58 1.79 -15.09
C ASP A 7 18.33 2.50 -15.63
N LYS A 8 17.76 1.99 -16.72
CA LYS A 8 16.52 2.53 -17.30
C LYS A 8 15.31 2.31 -16.37
N GLU A 9 15.27 1.17 -15.69
CA GLU A 9 14.20 0.83 -14.75
C GLU A 9 14.33 1.64 -13.46
N LYS A 10 15.55 1.88 -12.97
CA LYS A 10 15.82 2.78 -11.84
C LYS A 10 15.30 4.20 -12.11
N ALA A 11 15.49 4.72 -13.33
CA ALA A 11 14.96 6.02 -13.72
C ALA A 11 13.42 6.07 -13.68
N ALA A 12 12.74 5.03 -14.20
CA ALA A 12 11.29 4.92 -14.16
C ALA A 12 10.76 4.80 -12.72
N PHE A 13 11.43 3.99 -11.89
CA PHE A 13 11.14 3.86 -10.47
C PHE A 13 11.22 5.23 -9.76
N ARG A 14 12.33 5.95 -9.94
CA ARG A 14 12.56 7.25 -9.29
C ARG A 14 11.51 8.29 -9.69
N ALA A 15 11.15 8.34 -10.98
CA ALA A 15 10.12 9.23 -11.48
C ALA A 15 8.75 8.93 -10.85
N ALA A 16 8.34 7.65 -10.85
CA ALA A 16 7.07 7.23 -10.25
C ALA A 16 7.05 7.48 -8.73
N TYR A 17 8.16 7.22 -8.04
CA TYR A 17 8.30 7.45 -6.61
C TYR A 17 8.10 8.94 -6.26
N ASN A 18 8.88 9.82 -6.90
CA ASN A 18 8.84 11.25 -6.63
C ASN A 18 7.49 11.89 -6.97
N ALA A 19 6.85 11.45 -8.06
CA ALA A 19 5.52 11.94 -8.44
C ALA A 19 4.42 11.51 -7.46
N SER A 20 4.57 10.36 -6.80
CA SER A 20 3.49 9.75 -6.00
C SER A 20 3.59 10.04 -4.49
N TYR A 21 4.79 10.34 -3.97
CA TYR A 21 5.02 10.49 -2.53
C TYR A 21 4.09 11.52 -1.88
N HIS A 22 4.08 12.76 -2.38
CA HIS A 22 3.27 13.83 -1.79
C HIS A 22 1.75 13.61 -1.94
N PRO A 23 1.23 13.21 -3.12
CA PRO A 23 -0.17 12.80 -3.26
C PRO A 23 -0.59 11.69 -2.27
N CYS A 24 0.23 10.65 -2.10
CA CYS A 24 -0.05 9.61 -1.11
C CYS A 24 -0.02 10.16 0.32
N ARG A 25 0.99 10.97 0.65
CA ARG A 25 1.14 11.57 1.98
C ARG A 25 -0.05 12.45 2.35
N GLU A 26 -0.57 13.25 1.44
CA GLU A 26 -1.74 14.11 1.68
C GLU A 26 -2.94 13.31 2.21
N ILE A 27 -3.26 12.19 1.56
CA ILE A 27 -4.37 11.33 2.01
C ILE A 27 -4.05 10.63 3.34
N LEU A 28 -2.80 10.24 3.55
CA LEU A 28 -2.39 9.58 4.80
C LEU A 28 -2.46 10.53 6.00
N GLU A 29 -2.06 11.79 5.86
CA GLU A 29 -2.22 12.83 6.89
C GLU A 29 -3.70 13.06 7.20
N GLU A 30 -4.56 13.17 6.17
CA GLU A 30 -6.02 13.30 6.35
C GLU A 30 -6.60 12.11 7.14
N ILE A 31 -6.20 10.88 6.79
CA ILE A 31 -6.62 9.67 7.49
C ILE A 31 -6.16 9.71 8.94
N TYR A 32 -4.90 10.07 9.19
CA TYR A 32 -4.32 10.11 10.52
C TYR A 32 -5.07 11.11 11.41
N ASP A 33 -5.31 12.34 10.92
CA ASP A 33 -6.05 13.38 11.64
C ASP A 33 -7.50 12.93 11.96
N ASP A 34 -8.18 12.27 11.01
CA ASP A 34 -9.54 11.77 11.21
C ASP A 34 -9.58 10.63 12.24
N VAL A 35 -8.56 9.79 12.30
CA VAL A 35 -8.44 8.72 13.30
C VAL A 35 -8.11 9.30 14.67
N ALA A 36 -7.08 10.16 14.77
CA ALA A 36 -6.62 10.75 16.02
C ALA A 36 -7.68 11.65 16.67
N SER A 37 -8.47 12.37 15.86
CA SER A 37 -9.61 13.17 16.35
C SER A 37 -10.84 12.34 16.75
N GLY A 38 -10.84 11.03 16.47
CA GLY A 38 -11.95 10.12 16.73
C GLY A 38 -13.13 10.25 15.75
N ASN A 39 -12.97 11.03 14.68
CA ASN A 39 -13.97 11.12 13.61
C ASN A 39 -14.14 9.79 12.89
N GLU A 40 -13.03 9.13 12.55
CA GLU A 40 -13.07 7.85 11.85
C GLU A 40 -13.74 6.76 12.68
N VAL A 41 -13.40 6.68 13.97
CA VAL A 41 -14.01 5.75 14.94
C VAL A 41 -15.53 5.96 15.01
N ARG A 42 -15.96 7.23 15.10
CA ARG A 42 -17.38 7.58 15.11
C ARG A 42 -18.08 7.16 13.81
N SER A 43 -17.42 7.36 12.67
CA SER A 43 -17.96 6.99 11.36
C SER A 43 -18.18 5.48 11.25
N VAL A 44 -17.24 4.67 11.76
CA VAL A 44 -17.31 3.20 11.79
C VAL A 44 -18.45 2.71 12.69
N ILE A 45 -18.62 3.29 13.87
CA ILE A 45 -19.74 2.97 14.78
C ILE A 45 -21.08 3.23 14.07
N GLN A 46 -21.21 4.38 13.41
CA GLN A 46 -22.43 4.72 12.69
C GLN A 46 -22.67 3.82 11.47
N ALA A 47 -21.62 3.47 10.72
CA ALA A 47 -21.70 2.55 9.59
C ALA A 47 -22.15 1.15 10.03
N THR A 48 -21.60 0.66 11.14
CA THR A 48 -21.96 -0.65 11.70
C THR A 48 -23.45 -0.74 12.06
N ARG A 49 -24.04 0.34 12.62
CA ARG A 49 -25.49 0.40 12.88
C ARG A 49 -26.34 0.29 11.61
N ARG A 50 -25.82 0.75 10.47
CA ARG A 50 -26.50 0.66 9.17
C ARG A 50 -26.38 -0.71 8.52
N HIS A 51 -25.47 -1.58 8.95
CA HIS A 51 -25.21 -2.86 8.27
C HIS A 51 -26.37 -3.86 8.29
N GLY A 52 -27.27 -3.78 9.27
CA GLY A 52 -28.49 -4.58 9.27
C GLY A 52 -29.42 -4.28 8.10
N ILE A 53 -29.31 -3.07 7.51
CA ILE A 53 -30.11 -2.61 6.37
C ILE A 53 -29.27 -2.56 5.09
N TYR A 54 -28.02 -2.09 5.20
CA TYR A 54 -27.08 -1.86 4.11
C TYR A 54 -25.78 -2.65 4.36
N PRO A 55 -25.76 -3.95 4.06
CA PRO A 55 -24.55 -4.77 4.21
C PRO A 55 -23.49 -4.38 3.18
N MET A 56 -22.22 -4.53 3.56
CA MET A 56 -21.10 -4.38 2.61
C MET A 56 -21.22 -5.44 1.50
N ARG A 57 -21.07 -5.00 0.25
CA ARG A 57 -21.03 -5.86 -0.93
C ARG A 57 -19.59 -6.14 -1.37
N ASN A 58 -19.46 -7.05 -2.32
CA ASN A 58 -18.19 -7.44 -2.94
C ASN A 58 -17.52 -6.24 -3.63
N ILE A 59 -16.19 -6.23 -3.61
CA ILE A 59 -15.36 -5.17 -4.20
C ILE A 59 -14.51 -5.67 -5.39
N ASP A 60 -14.64 -6.94 -5.74
CA ASP A 60 -13.85 -7.66 -6.74
C ASP A 60 -14.65 -8.06 -7.99
N THR A 61 -15.80 -7.43 -8.24
CA THR A 61 -16.65 -7.76 -9.41
C THR A 61 -16.41 -6.86 -10.61
N THR A 62 -15.49 -5.89 -10.52
CA THR A 62 -15.16 -4.97 -11.62
C THR A 62 -14.12 -5.56 -12.56
N GLU A 63 -13.96 -4.94 -13.73
CA GLU A 63 -13.17 -5.45 -14.86
C GLU A 63 -11.79 -5.98 -14.45
N MET A 64 -10.97 -5.19 -13.75
CA MET A 64 -9.62 -5.59 -13.37
C MET A 64 -9.56 -6.88 -12.56
N TRP A 65 -10.57 -7.13 -11.72
CA TRP A 65 -10.61 -8.31 -10.85
C TRP A 65 -11.07 -9.55 -11.61
N THR A 66 -12.01 -9.38 -12.55
CA THR A 66 -12.40 -10.46 -13.48
C THR A 66 -11.27 -10.87 -14.43
N VAL A 67 -10.40 -9.92 -14.81
CA VAL A 67 -9.15 -10.22 -15.51
C VAL A 67 -8.18 -10.96 -14.59
N GLY A 68 -8.06 -10.54 -13.34
CA GLY A 68 -7.25 -11.21 -12.32
C GLY A 68 -7.62 -12.68 -12.11
N ASP A 69 -8.91 -13.04 -12.15
CA ASP A 69 -9.35 -14.43 -12.09
C ASP A 69 -8.78 -15.28 -13.24
N LYS A 70 -8.82 -14.73 -14.46
CA LYS A 70 -8.27 -15.39 -15.65
C LYS A 70 -6.76 -15.56 -15.55
N VAL A 71 -6.06 -14.53 -15.08
CA VAL A 71 -4.60 -14.58 -14.85
C VAL A 71 -4.24 -15.62 -13.77
N ARG A 72 -5.09 -15.80 -12.75
CA ARG A 72 -4.81 -16.75 -11.66
C ARG A 72 -4.96 -18.22 -12.07
N VAL A 73 -5.88 -18.53 -12.98
CA VAL A 73 -6.08 -19.92 -13.45
C VAL A 73 -5.11 -20.32 -14.56
N ASP A 74 -4.46 -19.36 -15.21
CA ASP A 74 -3.47 -19.60 -16.23
C ASP A 74 -2.19 -20.20 -15.63
N LYS A 75 -1.86 -21.43 -16.02
CA LYS A 75 -0.67 -22.16 -15.55
C LYS A 75 0.62 -21.64 -16.20
N GLU A 76 0.50 -20.98 -17.35
CA GLU A 76 1.59 -20.34 -18.07
C GLU A 76 1.69 -18.85 -17.70
N ARG A 77 0.97 -18.41 -16.65
CA ARG A 77 0.96 -16.99 -16.25
C ARG A 77 2.39 -16.50 -16.02
N ASN A 78 2.71 -15.40 -16.67
CA ASN A 78 3.99 -14.75 -16.48
C ASN A 78 3.98 -14.04 -15.11
N TYR A 79 4.78 -14.53 -14.17
CA TYR A 79 5.25 -13.72 -13.06
C TYR A 79 6.27 -12.73 -13.63
N ALA A 80 5.77 -11.73 -14.37
CA ALA A 80 6.61 -10.76 -15.04
C ALA A 80 7.59 -10.14 -14.04
N PRO A 81 8.80 -9.74 -14.48
CA PRO A 81 9.71 -8.99 -13.64
C PRO A 81 9.04 -7.75 -13.07
N VAL A 82 9.53 -7.31 -11.91
CA VAL A 82 9.00 -6.17 -11.17
C VAL A 82 8.82 -4.97 -12.11
N ASN A 83 7.58 -4.51 -12.28
CA ASN A 83 7.34 -3.28 -13.04
C ASN A 83 7.88 -2.09 -12.23
N PRO A 84 8.85 -1.31 -12.76
CA PRO A 84 9.53 -0.27 -11.98
C PRO A 84 8.61 0.89 -11.59
N GLU A 85 7.64 1.25 -12.43
CA GLU A 85 6.69 2.32 -12.11
C GLU A 85 5.74 1.89 -11.00
N THR A 86 5.15 0.69 -11.10
CA THR A 86 4.30 0.12 -10.04
C THR A 86 5.05 0.04 -8.71
N ALA A 87 6.31 -0.42 -8.74
CA ALA A 87 7.15 -0.49 -7.55
C ALA A 87 7.43 0.91 -6.97
N GLY A 88 7.67 1.91 -7.83
CA GLY A 88 7.88 3.30 -7.43
C GLY A 88 6.67 3.90 -6.73
N VAL A 89 5.47 3.74 -7.30
CA VAL A 89 4.21 4.20 -6.69
C VAL A 89 3.96 3.50 -5.35
N TYR A 90 4.11 2.17 -5.31
CA TYR A 90 3.86 1.38 -4.09
C TYR A 90 4.80 1.78 -2.95
N LEU A 91 6.11 1.88 -3.23
CA LEU A 91 7.08 2.27 -2.21
C LEU A 91 6.99 3.74 -1.81
N ALA A 92 6.57 4.64 -2.71
CA ALA A 92 6.30 6.02 -2.34
C ALA A 92 5.17 6.13 -1.32
N CYS A 93 4.07 5.39 -1.51
CA CYS A 93 2.98 5.35 -0.55
C CYS A 93 3.39 4.73 0.78
N MET A 94 4.14 3.61 0.74
CA MET A 94 4.66 2.94 1.94
C MET A 94 5.54 3.87 2.77
N MET A 95 6.47 4.58 2.12
CA MET A 95 7.38 5.50 2.80
C MET A 95 6.68 6.78 3.27
N ALA A 96 5.68 7.27 2.54
CA ALA A 96 4.83 8.35 3.02
C ALA A 96 4.14 7.96 4.34
N GLN A 97 3.64 6.72 4.46
CA GLN A 97 3.02 6.24 5.70
C GLN A 97 4.05 6.11 6.84
N VAL A 98 5.25 5.60 6.55
CA VAL A 98 6.37 5.55 7.51
C VAL A 98 6.65 6.93 8.08
N ASP A 99 6.76 7.94 7.21
CA ASP A 99 7.10 9.29 7.64
C ASP A 99 5.94 9.95 8.40
N VAL A 100 4.68 9.74 8.00
CA VAL A 100 3.50 10.25 8.75
C VAL A 100 3.51 9.72 10.19
N LEU A 101 3.69 8.40 10.38
CA LEU A 101 3.71 7.81 11.72
C LEU A 101 4.94 8.25 12.52
N LYS A 102 6.10 8.40 11.87
CA LYS A 102 7.33 8.91 12.49
C LYS A 102 7.16 10.34 12.98
N ASP A 103 6.58 11.22 12.16
CA ASP A 103 6.37 12.63 12.50
C ASP A 103 5.34 12.80 13.64
N HIS A 104 4.44 11.83 13.81
CA HIS A 104 3.51 11.75 14.94
C HIS A 104 4.07 10.99 16.17
N GLY A 105 5.35 10.61 16.16
CA GLY A 105 6.05 10.09 17.33
C GLY A 105 5.78 8.62 17.64
N HIS A 106 5.32 7.83 16.67
CA HIS A 106 5.17 6.39 16.84
C HIS A 106 6.53 5.69 16.98
N PRO A 107 6.65 4.62 17.78
CA PRO A 107 7.87 3.84 17.88
C PRO A 107 8.17 3.06 16.58
N TYR A 108 9.45 2.95 16.23
CA TYR A 108 9.90 2.28 15.00
C TYR A 108 9.38 0.85 14.82
N SER A 109 9.23 0.08 15.91
CA SER A 109 8.68 -1.27 15.82
C SER A 109 7.22 -1.26 15.35
N GLU A 110 6.42 -0.27 15.77
CA GLU A 110 5.05 -0.11 15.30
C GLU A 110 5.03 0.35 13.85
N ILE A 111 5.84 1.36 13.50
CA ILE A 111 5.96 1.89 12.13
C ILE A 111 6.32 0.78 11.14
N ALA A 112 7.36 -0.01 11.46
CA ALA A 112 7.83 -1.09 10.61
C ALA A 112 6.79 -2.21 10.48
N ASN A 113 6.12 -2.60 11.57
CA ASN A 113 5.11 -3.64 11.52
C ASN A 113 3.89 -3.21 10.69
N GLU A 114 3.33 -2.04 10.99
CA GLU A 114 2.09 -1.54 10.39
C GLU A 114 2.27 -1.14 8.92
N SER A 115 3.40 -0.51 8.58
CA SER A 115 3.58 0.07 7.24
C SER A 115 4.26 -0.86 6.25
N ILE A 116 4.94 -1.90 6.74
CA ILE A 116 5.84 -2.72 5.89
C ILE A 116 5.62 -4.20 6.12
N ILE A 117 5.88 -4.72 7.33
CA ILE A 117 5.91 -6.16 7.61
C ILE A 117 4.53 -6.78 7.41
N GLU A 118 3.47 -6.21 7.99
CA GLU A 118 2.13 -6.75 7.84
C GLU A 118 1.68 -6.77 6.37
N ALA A 119 2.01 -5.73 5.61
CA ALA A 119 1.70 -5.69 4.20
C ALA A 119 2.37 -6.85 3.44
N VAL A 120 3.68 -7.07 3.62
CA VAL A 120 4.44 -8.03 2.80
C VAL A 120 4.38 -9.48 3.30
N ASP A 121 4.31 -9.70 4.61
CA ASP A 121 4.34 -11.05 5.20
C ASP A 121 2.93 -11.62 5.47
N SER A 122 1.91 -10.76 5.58
CA SER A 122 0.54 -11.17 5.92
C SER A 122 -0.47 -10.85 4.80
N LEU A 123 -0.66 -9.58 4.45
CA LEU A 123 -1.81 -9.15 3.65
C LEU A 123 -1.63 -9.36 2.13
N ASN A 124 -0.49 -8.95 1.56
CA ASN A 124 -0.20 -9.12 0.14
C ASN A 124 -0.26 -10.60 -0.31
N PRO A 125 0.19 -11.59 0.48
CA PRO A 125 -0.04 -13.00 0.16
C PRO A 125 -1.51 -13.36 -0.09
N TYR A 126 -2.45 -12.83 0.72
CA TYR A 126 -3.88 -13.06 0.51
C TYR A 126 -4.36 -12.45 -0.81
N MET A 127 -3.91 -11.24 -1.13
CA MET A 127 -4.25 -10.57 -2.38
C MET A 127 -3.70 -11.33 -3.60
N SER A 128 -2.46 -11.80 -3.52
CA SER A 128 -1.83 -12.62 -4.57
C SER A 128 -2.58 -13.94 -4.79
N HIS A 129 -3.04 -14.57 -3.69
CA HIS A 129 -3.75 -15.84 -3.74
C HIS A 129 -5.12 -15.74 -4.43
N LYS A 130 -5.96 -14.77 -4.05
CA LYS A 130 -7.38 -14.70 -4.48
C LYS A 130 -7.92 -13.29 -4.76
N GLY A 131 -7.06 -12.30 -4.95
CA GLY A 131 -7.44 -10.92 -5.27
C GLY A 131 -7.82 -10.08 -4.04
N VAL A 132 -8.17 -8.80 -4.28
CA VAL A 132 -8.32 -7.79 -3.22
C VAL A 132 -9.41 -8.12 -2.21
N SER A 133 -10.53 -8.69 -2.65
CA SER A 133 -11.63 -9.06 -1.76
C SER A 133 -11.17 -10.11 -0.75
N TYR A 134 -10.34 -11.07 -1.17
CA TYR A 134 -9.81 -12.07 -0.27
C TYR A 134 -8.85 -11.48 0.78
N MET A 135 -8.09 -10.45 0.45
CA MET A 135 -7.30 -9.73 1.46
C MET A 135 -8.20 -8.90 2.38
N VAL A 136 -9.01 -7.99 1.81
CA VAL A 136 -9.77 -7.00 2.57
C VAL A 136 -10.88 -7.65 3.39
N ASP A 137 -11.66 -8.56 2.82
CA ASP A 137 -12.84 -9.13 3.50
C ASP A 137 -12.52 -10.23 4.50
N ASN A 138 -11.27 -10.69 4.59
CA ASN A 138 -10.76 -11.49 5.71
C ASN A 138 -10.26 -10.64 6.89
N CYS A 139 -10.19 -9.31 6.73
CA CYS A 139 -9.88 -8.39 7.83
C CYS A 139 -11.14 -8.03 8.66
N SER A 140 -10.94 -7.29 9.75
CA SER A 140 -12.03 -6.83 10.63
C SER A 140 -13.05 -5.92 9.91
N THR A 141 -14.25 -5.77 10.47
CA THR A 141 -15.28 -4.85 9.94
C THR A 141 -14.74 -3.40 9.83
N THR A 142 -13.94 -2.95 10.79
CA THR A 142 -13.29 -1.63 10.76
C THR A 142 -12.36 -1.48 9.56
N ALA A 143 -11.48 -2.46 9.33
CA ALA A 143 -10.55 -2.44 8.19
C ALA A 143 -11.29 -2.51 6.85
N ARG A 144 -12.33 -3.35 6.75
CA ARG A 144 -13.18 -3.48 5.56
C ARG A 144 -13.90 -2.19 5.19
N LEU A 145 -14.40 -1.45 6.19
CA LEU A 145 -15.01 -0.14 6.03
C LEU A 145 -13.98 0.91 5.61
N GLY A 146 -12.84 0.95 6.30
CA GLY A 146 -11.74 1.87 6.00
C GLY A 146 -11.26 1.70 4.55
N ALA A 147 -10.95 0.47 4.13
CA ALA A 147 -10.54 0.19 2.76
C ALA A 147 -11.56 0.69 1.72
N ARG A 148 -12.86 0.47 1.97
CA ARG A 148 -13.94 0.92 1.07
C ARG A 148 -14.14 2.44 1.07
N LYS A 149 -13.85 3.13 2.18
CA LYS A 149 -13.94 4.59 2.29
C LYS A 149 -12.74 5.26 1.61
N TRP A 150 -11.53 4.77 1.84
CA TRP A 150 -10.30 5.48 1.52
C TRP A 150 -9.62 5.04 0.22
N ALA A 151 -9.82 3.81 -0.26
CA ALA A 151 -9.15 3.34 -1.49
C ALA A 151 -9.42 4.23 -2.71
N SER A 152 -10.65 4.75 -2.85
CA SER A 152 -11.01 5.66 -3.94
C SER A 152 -10.31 7.02 -3.83
N ARG A 153 -9.96 7.47 -2.62
CA ARG A 153 -9.23 8.73 -2.40
C ARG A 153 -7.80 8.62 -2.94
N PHE A 154 -7.13 7.50 -2.68
CA PHE A 154 -5.81 7.21 -3.25
C PHE A 154 -5.88 7.06 -4.78
N ASP A 155 -6.87 6.35 -5.32
CA ASP A 155 -7.04 6.22 -6.76
C ASP A 155 -7.18 7.59 -7.45
N TYR A 156 -8.07 8.44 -6.92
CA TYR A 156 -8.31 9.75 -7.50
C TYR A 156 -7.11 10.69 -7.38
N ILE A 157 -6.46 10.76 -6.21
CA ILE A 157 -5.35 11.70 -6.04
C ILE A 157 -4.15 11.32 -6.91
N LEU A 158 -3.87 10.01 -7.07
CA LEU A 158 -2.82 9.53 -7.95
C LEU A 158 -3.14 9.83 -9.42
N LYS A 159 -4.38 9.56 -9.87
CA LYS A 159 -4.81 9.88 -11.25
C LYS A 159 -4.79 11.37 -11.56
N GLN A 160 -5.07 12.22 -10.57
CA GLN A 160 -5.16 13.67 -10.76
C GLN A 160 -3.81 14.36 -10.67
N GLN A 161 -2.93 13.93 -9.76
CA GLN A 161 -1.71 14.65 -9.43
C GLN A 161 -0.44 13.89 -9.86
N ALA A 162 -0.37 12.58 -9.63
CA ALA A 162 0.85 11.81 -9.86
C ALA A 162 0.95 11.32 -11.32
N PHE A 163 -0.03 10.55 -11.79
CA PHE A 163 0.01 9.88 -13.09
C PHE A 163 0.16 10.83 -14.30
N PRO A 164 -0.42 12.06 -14.30
CA PRO A 164 -0.21 13.00 -15.40
C PRO A 164 1.23 13.49 -15.55
N ILE A 165 2.05 13.36 -14.50
CA ILE A 165 3.45 13.81 -14.47
C ILE A 165 4.45 12.66 -14.32
N ILE A 166 3.99 11.40 -14.17
CA ILE A 166 4.90 10.24 -14.20
C ILE A 166 5.64 10.23 -15.54
N GLY A 167 6.97 10.19 -15.48
CA GLY A 167 7.85 10.33 -16.64
C GLY A 167 8.40 11.75 -16.86
N GLY A 168 7.85 12.76 -16.18
CA GLY A 168 8.50 14.04 -15.99
C GLY A 168 9.68 13.88 -15.01
N ALA A 169 10.86 14.39 -15.36
CA ALA A 169 11.97 14.39 -14.43
C ALA A 169 11.68 15.37 -13.28
N SER A 170 11.61 14.87 -12.04
CA SER A 170 11.81 15.73 -10.87
C SER A 170 13.29 16.13 -10.86
N VAL A 171 13.60 17.26 -11.48
CA VAL A 171 14.97 17.77 -11.55
C VAL A 171 15.24 18.59 -10.29
N GLY A 172 16.10 18.09 -9.42
CA GLY A 172 16.51 18.79 -8.21
C GLY A 172 17.19 17.86 -7.20
N ASP A 173 17.89 18.48 -6.25
CA ASP A 173 18.43 17.82 -5.06
C ASP A 173 17.35 17.75 -3.97
N ASN A 174 17.50 16.81 -3.02
CA ASN A 174 16.62 16.65 -1.85
C ASN A 174 15.17 16.25 -2.22
N THR A 175 15.02 15.45 -3.27
CA THR A 175 13.73 14.86 -3.65
C THR A 175 13.24 13.84 -2.61
N PRO A 176 11.95 13.49 -2.58
CA PRO A 176 11.45 12.42 -1.71
C PRO A 176 12.26 11.12 -1.85
N PHE A 177 12.66 10.77 -3.07
CA PHE A 177 13.50 9.59 -3.32
C PHE A 177 14.90 9.70 -2.71
N ASP A 178 15.52 10.89 -2.72
CA ASP A 178 16.84 11.06 -2.11
C ASP A 178 16.75 10.89 -0.58
N LYS A 179 15.66 11.34 0.04
CA LYS A 179 15.37 11.09 1.46
C LYS A 179 15.09 9.62 1.73
N PHE A 180 14.40 8.92 0.83
CA PHE A 180 14.20 7.47 0.91
C PHE A 180 15.52 6.71 0.97
N LEU A 181 16.49 7.04 0.12
CA LEU A 181 17.80 6.38 0.14
C LEU A 181 18.55 6.58 1.47
N ALA A 182 18.34 7.72 2.13
CA ALA A 182 18.96 8.05 3.41
C ALA A 182 18.12 7.67 4.64
N SER A 183 16.96 7.02 4.45
CA SER A 183 16.04 6.72 5.55
C SER A 183 16.60 5.65 6.50
N ASP A 184 16.45 5.88 7.79
CA ASP A 184 16.81 4.94 8.85
C ASP A 184 15.91 3.71 8.92
N ILE A 185 14.73 3.76 8.28
CA ILE A 185 13.78 2.63 8.27
C ILE A 185 14.39 1.35 7.68
N HIS A 186 15.36 1.47 6.76
CA HIS A 186 16.01 0.31 6.15
C HIS A 186 16.79 -0.52 7.17
N GLU A 187 17.49 0.14 8.09
CA GLU A 187 18.22 -0.51 9.18
C GLU A 187 17.24 -1.09 10.21
N VAL A 188 16.19 -0.33 10.57
CA VAL A 188 15.12 -0.82 11.44
C VAL A 188 14.50 -2.10 10.90
N LEU A 189 14.21 -2.16 9.60
CA LEU A 189 13.67 -3.36 8.96
C LEU A 189 14.65 -4.53 8.99
N ALA A 190 15.95 -4.28 8.82
CA ALA A 190 16.96 -5.33 8.93
C ALA A 190 16.93 -5.97 10.33
N VAL A 191 16.87 -5.14 11.38
CA VAL A 191 16.76 -5.62 12.77
C VAL A 191 15.43 -6.33 13.01
N CYS A 192 14.30 -5.77 12.57
CA CYS A 192 13.00 -6.43 12.72
C CYS A 192 12.91 -7.76 11.95
N ALA A 193 13.61 -7.89 10.82
CA ALA A 193 13.64 -9.12 10.03
C ALA A 193 14.28 -10.30 10.78
N GLU A 194 15.24 -10.04 11.68
CA GLU A 194 15.85 -11.08 12.53
C GLU A 194 14.86 -11.70 13.52
N LEU A 195 13.76 -11.01 13.81
CA LEU A 195 12.73 -11.45 14.75
C LEU A 195 11.53 -12.12 14.06
N ARG A 196 11.53 -12.19 12.72
CA ARG A 196 10.43 -12.81 11.97
C ARG A 196 10.43 -14.33 12.17
N PRO A 197 9.26 -14.98 12.15
CA PRO A 197 9.19 -16.43 12.06
C PRO A 197 9.98 -16.96 10.87
N SER A 198 10.62 -18.12 11.01
CA SER A 198 11.44 -18.73 9.95
C SER A 198 10.62 -19.35 8.81
N VAL A 199 9.30 -19.12 8.77
CA VAL A 199 8.38 -19.73 7.83
C VAL A 199 7.46 -18.66 7.26
N ASP A 200 7.35 -18.65 5.93
CA ASP A 200 6.40 -17.79 5.23
C ASP A 200 4.98 -18.36 5.34
N ILE A 201 3.98 -17.48 5.25
CA ILE A 201 2.58 -17.89 5.26
C ILE A 201 2.25 -18.77 4.06
N SER A 202 1.60 -19.91 4.32
CA SER A 202 1.12 -20.82 3.28
C SER A 202 -0.41 -20.72 3.16
N LEU A 203 -0.88 -20.18 2.03
CA LEU A 203 -2.31 -20.10 1.71
C LEU A 203 -2.70 -21.25 0.81
N VAL A 204 -3.40 -22.23 1.38
CA VAL A 204 -3.88 -23.41 0.66
C VAL A 204 -5.28 -23.18 0.09
N PRO A 205 -5.54 -23.57 -1.17
CA PRO A 205 -6.91 -23.65 -1.67
C PRO A 205 -7.69 -24.66 -0.83
N ARG A 206 -8.80 -24.24 -0.21
CA ARG A 206 -9.84 -25.15 0.27
C ARG A 206 -10.75 -25.54 -0.87
#